data_AF-A0A183MGF7-F1
#
_entry.id   AF-A0A183MGF7-F1
#
_cell.length_a   1.000
_cell.length_b   1.000
_cell.length_c   1.000
_cell.angle_alpha   90.00
_cell.angle_beta   90.00
_cell.angle_gamma   90.00
#
_symmetry.space_group_name_H-M   'P 1'
#
loop_
_entity.id
_entity.type
_entity.pdbx_description
1 polymer ?
#
loop_
_entity_poly.entity_id
_entity_poly.type
_entity_poly.pdbx_seq_one_letter_code
_entity_poly.pdbx_strand_id
1 'polypeptide(L)'
;MPKRKSARYFLHDSQQSILLLSLVGRLKIETNVPTWDSLMKKYASSPSQHKIILSKGGNYSQPSLNPVVIHNGSISSHNYTDSLEKYVGLWRPNVCDPTEKLAVIVPYRNRDIHLRMFLEHMHAFLRNQMLMYTIFVINQDGETHFNRALLLNVGFIESKRVTNFDCFIFHDVDLLPEDDRNSYRCANQPRHLSVAVDKFNYRLPYLKIFGGAVAFTKKQFENVGGFSNMYFGWGGEDDDLYARVVYHNYSVMRYPEEIARYRMISHKKDPNNPDNPKRYVFPNPQT
;
A
#
# COMPACT_ATOMS: atom_id res chain seq x y z
N MET A 1 -30.99 0.52 -25.11
CA MET A 1 -29.79 -0.34 -25.07
C MET A 1 -28.54 0.54 -25.08
N PRO A 2 -27.80 0.68 -23.97
CA PRO A 2 -26.62 1.54 -23.95
C PRO A 2 -25.41 0.79 -24.51
N LYS A 3 -24.75 1.44 -25.47
CA LYS A 3 -23.55 0.98 -26.17
C LYS A 3 -22.38 0.83 -25.18
N ARG A 4 -21.72 -0.33 -25.19
CA ARG A 4 -20.40 -0.56 -24.56
C ARG A 4 -19.39 0.45 -25.13
N LYS A 5 -18.92 1.39 -24.31
CA LYS A 5 -17.76 2.23 -24.66
C LYS A 5 -16.48 1.44 -24.34
N SER A 6 -15.85 0.91 -25.38
CA SER A 6 -14.47 0.43 -25.33
C SER A 6 -13.56 1.65 -25.33
N ALA A 7 -12.71 1.79 -24.30
CA ALA A 7 -11.64 2.79 -24.30
C ALA A 7 -10.53 2.34 -25.27
N ARG A 8 -10.38 3.07 -26.37
CA ARG A 8 -9.16 3.09 -27.20
C ARG A 8 -8.49 4.44 -26.96
N TYR A 9 -7.17 4.46 -26.76
CA TYR A 9 -6.40 5.70 -26.84
C TYR A 9 -5.15 5.50 -27.71
N PHE A 10 -5.08 6.39 -28.70
CA PHE A 10 -3.96 6.65 -29.60
C PHE A 10 -2.86 7.44 -28.87
N LEU A 11 -1.60 7.19 -29.23
CA LEU A 11 -0.45 8.01 -28.86
C LEU A 11 -0.16 8.98 -30.01
N HIS A 12 -0.05 10.27 -29.71
CA HIS A 12 0.51 11.27 -30.62
C HIS A 12 2.04 11.32 -30.44
N ASP A 13 2.69 11.42 -31.59
CA ASP A 13 4.12 11.29 -31.87
C ASP A 13 5.03 12.27 -31.11
N SER A 14 6.07 11.73 -30.46
CA SER A 14 7.36 12.40 -30.29
C SER A 14 8.44 11.32 -30.14
N GLN A 15 9.30 11.18 -31.15
CA GLN A 15 10.25 10.07 -31.31
C GLN A 15 11.35 9.99 -30.23
N GLN A 16 11.45 10.94 -29.29
CA GLN A 16 12.39 10.86 -28.15
C GLN A 16 11.82 10.14 -26.92
N SER A 17 10.49 9.99 -26.82
CA SER A 17 9.81 9.35 -25.68
C SER A 17 9.77 7.82 -25.76
N ILE A 18 10.12 7.25 -26.92
CA ILE A 18 9.89 5.84 -27.26
C ILE A 18 11.01 4.93 -26.73
N LEU A 19 12.21 5.46 -26.48
CA LEU A 19 13.36 4.66 -26.02
C LEU A 19 13.40 4.41 -24.50
N LEU A 20 12.76 5.26 -23.68
CA LEU A 20 12.67 5.04 -22.23
C LEU A 20 11.52 4.10 -21.83
N LEU A 21 10.49 3.98 -22.68
CA LEU A 21 9.31 3.14 -22.42
C LEU A 21 9.45 1.70 -22.94
N SER A 22 10.48 1.39 -23.74
CA SER A 22 10.70 0.03 -24.27
C SER A 22 11.37 -0.93 -23.27
N LEU A 23 11.88 -0.44 -22.15
CA LEU A 23 12.57 -1.23 -21.11
C LEU A 23 11.72 -1.56 -19.88
N VAL A 24 10.53 -0.97 -19.75
CA VAL A 24 9.56 -1.34 -18.71
C VAL A 24 8.57 -2.31 -19.33
N GLY A 25 8.86 -3.61 -19.21
CA GLY A 25 7.91 -4.65 -19.60
C GLY A 25 6.58 -4.43 -18.88
N ARG A 26 5.53 -4.00 -19.61
CA ARG A 26 4.16 -4.06 -19.09
C ARG A 26 3.73 -5.51 -19.07
N LEU A 27 3.90 -6.18 -17.94
CA LEU A 27 3.17 -7.42 -17.69
C LEU A 27 1.73 -7.03 -17.35
N LYS A 28 0.83 -7.14 -18.34
CA LYS A 28 -0.61 -7.18 -18.07
C LYS A 28 -0.92 -8.59 -17.59
N ILE A 29 -0.84 -8.82 -16.29
CA ILE A 29 -1.31 -10.08 -15.70
C ILE A 29 -2.83 -10.04 -15.77
N GLU A 30 -3.42 -10.73 -16.75
CA GLU A 30 -4.85 -11.03 -16.76
C GLU A 30 -5.11 -12.13 -15.71
N THR A 31 -5.03 -11.76 -14.43
CA THR A 31 -5.72 -12.54 -13.40
C THR A 31 -7.21 -12.41 -13.68
N ASN A 32 -8.01 -13.44 -13.42
CA ASN A 32 -9.45 -13.25 -13.21
C ASN A 32 -9.60 -12.25 -12.06
N VAL A 33 -9.71 -10.96 -12.39
CA VAL A 33 -9.76 -9.87 -11.41
C VAL A 33 -11.05 -10.09 -10.63
N PRO A 34 -10.99 -10.43 -9.34
CA PRO A 34 -12.20 -10.58 -8.56
C PRO A 34 -12.96 -9.26 -8.61
N THR A 35 -14.27 -9.31 -8.85
CA THR A 35 -15.09 -8.10 -8.86
C THR A 35 -15.01 -7.40 -7.51
N TRP A 36 -15.17 -6.08 -7.48
CA TRP A 36 -15.19 -5.33 -6.24
C TRP A 36 -16.21 -5.90 -5.25
N ASP A 37 -17.40 -6.30 -5.73
CA ASP A 37 -18.41 -6.96 -4.91
C ASP A 37 -17.96 -8.31 -4.34
N SER A 38 -17.19 -9.09 -5.11
CA SER A 38 -16.60 -10.36 -4.65
C SER A 38 -15.55 -10.13 -3.56
N LEU A 39 -14.70 -9.12 -3.72
CA LEU A 39 -13.72 -8.70 -2.71
C LEU A 39 -14.41 -8.19 -1.45
N MET A 40 -15.42 -7.34 -1.58
CA MET A 40 -16.21 -6.84 -0.47
C MET A 40 -16.94 -7.97 0.27
N LYS A 41 -17.58 -8.88 -0.45
CA LYS A 41 -18.25 -10.05 0.16
C LYS A 41 -17.27 -10.95 0.91
N LYS A 42 -16.05 -11.11 0.38
CA LYS A 42 -15.00 -11.96 0.94
C LYS A 42 -14.26 -11.33 2.13
N TYR A 43 -14.08 -10.00 2.13
CA TYR A 43 -13.18 -9.33 3.06
C TYR A 43 -13.82 -8.20 3.90
N ALA A 44 -15.05 -7.78 3.59
CA ALA A 44 -15.82 -6.83 4.39
C ALA A 44 -16.79 -7.52 5.38
N SER A 45 -16.98 -8.84 5.27
CA SER A 45 -17.67 -9.64 6.27
C SER A 45 -16.76 -9.89 7.47
N SER A 46 -16.83 -8.97 8.44
CA SER A 46 -16.15 -9.10 9.74
C SER A 46 -16.59 -10.39 10.45
N PRO A 47 -15.68 -11.19 11.03
CA PRO A 47 -16.02 -11.95 12.22
C PRO A 47 -16.44 -10.96 13.29
N SER A 48 -17.42 -11.34 14.10
CA SER A 48 -18.00 -10.60 15.23
C SER A 48 -16.99 -9.67 15.90
N GLN A 49 -17.25 -8.37 15.80
CA GLN A 49 -16.46 -7.30 16.40
C GLN A 49 -16.31 -7.53 17.92
N HIS A 50 -15.07 -7.56 18.43
CA HIS A 50 -14.83 -6.92 19.72
C HIS A 50 -14.73 -5.42 19.45
N LYS A 51 -15.83 -4.72 19.74
CA LYS A 51 -15.82 -3.27 19.96
C LYS A 51 -14.83 -3.01 21.10
N ILE A 52 -13.63 -2.54 20.79
CA ILE A 52 -12.75 -1.96 21.82
C ILE A 52 -13.34 -0.58 22.14
N ILE A 53 -14.31 -0.57 23.06
CA ILE A 53 -14.72 0.64 23.75
C ILE A 53 -13.62 0.92 24.76
N LEU A 54 -12.87 2.00 24.54
CA LEU A 54 -11.98 2.56 25.55
C LEU A 54 -12.83 3.17 26.68
N SER A 55 -13.27 2.33 27.62
CA SER A 55 -13.79 2.79 28.91
C SER A 55 -13.08 2.07 30.05
N LYS A 56 -12.45 2.90 30.89
CA LYS A 56 -11.86 2.65 32.22
C LYS A 56 -12.20 1.29 32.86
N GLY A 57 -11.14 0.58 33.24
CA GLY A 57 -11.02 -0.23 34.45
C GLY A 57 -11.96 -1.44 34.60
N GLY A 58 -11.40 -2.64 34.63
CA GLY A 58 -12.10 -3.82 35.14
C GLY A 58 -11.54 -5.14 34.59
N ASN A 59 -11.11 -6.01 35.50
CA ASN A 59 -10.52 -7.33 35.24
C ASN A 59 -11.42 -8.24 34.39
N TYR A 60 -10.82 -8.96 33.44
CA TYR A 60 -11.44 -10.11 32.79
C TYR A 60 -10.56 -11.36 32.85
N SER A 61 -11.17 -12.38 33.43
CA SER A 61 -10.81 -13.79 33.35
C SER A 61 -10.79 -14.29 31.90
N GLN A 62 -9.76 -15.08 31.60
CA GLN A 62 -9.46 -15.71 30.31
C GLN A 62 -10.61 -16.59 29.79
N PRO A 63 -10.94 -16.50 28.49
CA PRO A 63 -11.45 -17.63 27.73
C PRO A 63 -10.39 -18.13 26.74
N SER A 64 -10.14 -19.44 26.77
CA SER A 64 -9.26 -20.14 25.83
C SER A 64 -9.67 -19.89 24.38
N LEU A 65 -8.74 -19.43 23.57
CA LEU A 65 -8.87 -19.31 22.11
C LEU A 65 -7.73 -20.10 21.47
N ASN A 66 -8.01 -21.33 21.05
CA ASN A 66 -7.18 -21.96 20.03
C ASN A 66 -7.39 -21.18 18.73
N PRO A 67 -6.32 -20.71 18.06
CA PRO A 67 -6.45 -20.03 16.78
C PRO A 67 -7.02 -20.99 15.72
N VAL A 68 -8.09 -20.56 15.03
CA VAL A 68 -8.61 -21.27 13.87
C VAL A 68 -7.62 -21.08 12.72
N VAL A 69 -6.75 -22.07 12.53
CA VAL A 69 -5.94 -22.23 11.32
C VAL A 69 -6.89 -22.68 10.21
N ILE A 70 -7.15 -21.81 9.23
CA ILE A 70 -7.88 -22.21 8.02
C ILE A 70 -6.95 -23.12 7.20
N HIS A 71 -7.21 -24.43 7.27
CA HIS A 71 -6.52 -25.42 6.45
C HIS A 71 -6.84 -25.20 4.96
N ASN A 72 -5.79 -25.33 4.14
CA ASN A 72 -5.79 -25.26 2.67
C ASN A 72 -7.05 -25.86 2.04
N GLY A 73 -7.94 -24.99 1.56
CA GLY A 73 -8.97 -25.34 0.60
C GLY A 73 -8.39 -25.25 -0.81
N SER A 74 -8.21 -26.41 -1.43
CA SER A 74 -7.65 -26.63 -2.76
C SER A 74 -8.31 -25.75 -3.84
N ILE A 75 -7.62 -24.68 -4.24
CA ILE A 75 -7.76 -24.10 -5.58
C ILE A 75 -6.75 -24.84 -6.43
N SER A 76 -7.19 -25.46 -7.52
CA SER A 76 -6.34 -26.23 -8.43
C SER A 76 -5.18 -25.38 -8.94
N SER A 77 -4.03 -25.55 -8.29
CA SER A 77 -2.73 -24.99 -8.67
C SER A 77 -2.16 -25.83 -9.82
N HIS A 78 -2.66 -25.62 -11.03
CA HIS A 78 -2.00 -26.15 -12.21
C HIS A 78 -1.41 -24.99 -13.04
N ASN A 79 -0.07 -24.95 -13.04
CA ASN A 79 0.84 -24.40 -14.05
C ASN A 79 0.92 -22.88 -14.28
N TYR A 80 0.31 -22.02 -13.44
CA TYR A 80 0.51 -20.57 -13.60
C TYR A 80 1.80 -20.04 -12.92
N THR A 81 2.20 -20.65 -11.79
CA THR A 81 3.31 -20.17 -10.94
C THR A 81 4.68 -20.26 -11.60
N ASP A 82 4.99 -21.37 -12.30
CA ASP A 82 6.32 -21.57 -12.93
C ASP A 82 6.63 -20.54 -14.03
N SER A 83 5.60 -20.06 -14.74
CA SER A 83 5.78 -19.06 -15.81
C SER A 83 5.95 -17.64 -15.29
N LEU A 84 5.41 -17.33 -14.10
CA LEU A 84 5.54 -16.02 -13.47
C LEU A 84 6.82 -15.87 -12.68
N GLU A 85 7.44 -16.94 -12.19
CA GLU A 85 8.72 -16.87 -11.46
C GLU A 85 9.80 -16.12 -12.24
N LYS A 86 9.83 -16.23 -13.57
CA LYS A 86 10.74 -15.46 -14.44
C LYS A 86 10.50 -13.94 -14.42
N TYR A 87 9.29 -13.50 -14.07
CA TYR A 87 8.86 -12.11 -13.97
C TYR A 87 8.63 -11.65 -12.51
N VAL A 88 8.97 -12.51 -11.55
CA VAL A 88 8.94 -12.16 -10.13
C VAL A 88 10.03 -11.11 -9.91
N GLY A 89 9.63 -9.92 -9.49
CA GLY A 89 10.43 -8.71 -9.60
C GLY A 89 10.27 -8.08 -11.00
N LEU A 90 9.37 -7.12 -11.13
CA LEU A 90 9.29 -6.25 -12.33
C LEU A 90 10.68 -5.69 -12.67
N TRP A 91 11.53 -5.54 -11.66
CA TRP A 91 12.96 -5.31 -11.80
C TRP A 91 13.79 -6.09 -10.77
N ARG A 92 15.00 -6.49 -11.16
CA ARG A 92 16.05 -7.06 -10.28
C ARG A 92 17.43 -6.57 -10.73
N PRO A 93 18.40 -6.41 -9.81
CA PRO A 93 19.79 -6.19 -10.20
C PRO A 93 20.35 -7.34 -11.05
N ASN A 94 21.27 -7.03 -11.96
CA ASN A 94 22.00 -8.01 -12.78
C ASN A 94 23.42 -8.28 -12.26
N VAL A 95 23.90 -7.50 -11.29
CA VAL A 95 25.26 -7.58 -10.73
C VAL A 95 25.34 -8.30 -9.38
N CYS A 96 24.19 -8.60 -8.75
CA CYS A 96 24.12 -9.28 -7.47
C CYS A 96 22.77 -9.99 -7.29
N ASP A 97 22.75 -10.96 -6.38
CA ASP A 97 21.51 -11.60 -5.94
C ASP A 97 20.87 -10.76 -4.82
N PRO A 98 19.63 -10.28 -5.04
CA PRO A 98 18.91 -9.49 -4.04
C PRO A 98 18.48 -10.39 -2.87
N THR A 99 18.71 -9.91 -1.64
CA THR A 99 18.42 -10.67 -0.40
C THR A 99 16.96 -10.60 0.05
N GLU A 100 16.15 -9.74 -0.58
CA GLU A 100 14.73 -9.58 -0.25
C GLU A 100 13.91 -9.24 -1.49
N LYS A 101 12.66 -9.73 -1.52
CA LYS A 101 11.65 -9.42 -2.53
C LYS A 101 10.67 -8.39 -2.00
N LEU A 102 10.57 -7.26 -2.68
CA LEU A 102 9.74 -6.13 -2.29
C LEU A 102 8.42 -6.05 -3.08
N ALA A 103 7.30 -5.95 -2.39
CA ALA A 103 6.01 -5.56 -2.99
C ALA A 103 5.70 -4.11 -2.65
N VAL A 104 5.63 -3.23 -3.65
CA VAL A 104 5.19 -1.84 -3.48
C VAL A 104 3.71 -1.76 -3.87
N ILE A 105 2.84 -1.58 -2.90
CA ILE A 105 1.38 -1.58 -3.05
C ILE A 105 0.87 -0.14 -3.06
N VAL A 106 0.24 0.24 -4.17
CA VAL A 106 -0.21 1.60 -4.44
C VAL A 106 -1.73 1.60 -4.63
N PRO A 107 -2.51 2.19 -3.71
CA PRO A 107 -3.95 2.32 -3.87
C PRO A 107 -4.23 3.42 -4.91
N TYR A 108 -5.15 3.17 -5.83
CA TYR A 108 -5.30 4.02 -7.01
C TYR A 108 -6.76 4.20 -7.47
N ARG A 109 -7.08 5.41 -7.93
CA ARG A 109 -8.27 5.70 -8.75
C ARG A 109 -8.10 7.05 -9.45
N ASN A 110 -8.30 7.12 -10.77
CA ASN A 110 -8.37 8.35 -11.56
C ASN A 110 -7.24 9.38 -11.32
N ARG A 111 -5.98 8.91 -11.24
CA ARG A 111 -4.79 9.72 -10.95
C ARG A 111 -3.66 9.49 -11.96
N ASP A 112 -3.99 9.37 -13.25
CA ASP A 112 -3.05 8.85 -14.26
C ASP A 112 -1.75 9.65 -14.37
N ILE A 113 -1.84 10.98 -14.27
CA ILE A 113 -0.66 11.86 -14.29
C ILE A 113 0.24 11.57 -13.07
N HIS A 114 -0.34 11.41 -11.88
CA HIS A 114 0.42 11.12 -10.66
C HIS A 114 1.06 9.74 -10.77
N LEU A 115 0.32 8.75 -11.26
CA LEU A 115 0.84 7.39 -11.43
C LEU A 115 2.03 7.35 -12.40
N ARG A 116 1.99 8.12 -13.50
CA ARG A 116 3.13 8.19 -14.43
C ARG A 116 4.37 8.77 -13.75
N MET A 117 4.22 9.90 -13.06
CA MET A 117 5.32 10.53 -12.31
C MET A 117 5.86 9.61 -11.21
N PHE A 118 4.96 8.95 -10.48
CA PHE A 118 5.30 7.98 -9.45
C PHE A 118 6.10 6.82 -10.01
N LEU A 119 5.64 6.19 -11.10
CA LEU A 119 6.34 5.04 -11.68
C LEU A 119 7.72 5.43 -12.21
N GLU A 120 7.84 6.57 -12.88
CA GLU A 120 9.13 7.08 -13.38
C GLU A 120 10.12 7.32 -12.22
N HIS A 121 9.68 8.05 -11.20
CA HIS A 121 10.50 8.39 -10.04
C HIS A 121 10.87 7.15 -9.21
N MET A 122 9.87 6.35 -8.82
CA MET A 122 10.08 5.18 -7.99
C MET A 122 10.91 4.10 -8.70
N HIS A 123 10.78 3.97 -10.02
CA HIS A 123 11.61 3.02 -10.75
C HIS A 123 13.09 3.42 -10.69
N ALA A 124 13.43 4.69 -10.88
CA ALA A 124 14.81 5.17 -10.72
C ALA A 124 15.30 4.99 -9.27
N PHE A 125 14.52 5.46 -8.31
CA PHE A 125 14.84 5.43 -6.88
C PHE A 125 15.10 4.00 -6.35
N LEU A 126 14.21 3.05 -6.63
CA LEU A 126 14.36 1.67 -6.14
C LEU A 126 15.51 0.92 -6.82
N ARG A 127 15.86 1.29 -8.07
CA ARG A 127 17.03 0.73 -8.77
C ARG A 127 18.35 1.17 -8.13
N ASN A 128 18.45 2.44 -7.73
CA ASN A 128 19.63 2.96 -7.04
C ASN A 128 19.89 2.23 -5.71
N GLN A 129 18.84 1.70 -5.07
CA GLN A 129 18.94 0.91 -3.84
C GLN A 129 19.20 -0.59 -4.06
N MET A 130 19.35 -1.03 -5.32
CA MET A 130 19.62 -2.41 -5.70
C MET A 130 18.57 -3.39 -5.16
N LEU A 131 17.29 -3.00 -5.22
CA LEU A 131 16.16 -3.78 -4.70
C LEU A 131 15.54 -4.67 -5.76
N MET A 132 15.12 -5.88 -5.42
CA MET A 132 14.21 -6.65 -6.27
C MET A 132 12.78 -6.29 -5.90
N TYR A 133 12.01 -5.78 -6.85
CA TYR A 133 10.67 -5.27 -6.52
C TYR A 133 9.65 -5.45 -7.62
N THR A 134 8.38 -5.48 -7.21
CA THR A 134 7.21 -5.37 -8.08
C THR A 134 6.29 -4.27 -7.55
N ILE A 135 5.85 -3.37 -8.43
CA ILE A 135 4.87 -2.32 -8.10
C ILE A 135 3.47 -2.83 -8.46
N PHE A 136 2.59 -2.91 -7.47
CA PHE A 136 1.20 -3.31 -7.58
C PHE A 136 0.29 -2.08 -7.48
N VAL A 137 -0.34 -1.72 -8.59
CA VAL A 137 -1.33 -0.64 -8.63
C VAL A 137 -2.72 -1.24 -8.41
N ILE A 138 -3.33 -0.94 -7.28
CA ILE A 138 -4.63 -1.49 -6.87
C ILE A 138 -5.72 -0.47 -7.19
N ASN A 139 -6.36 -0.64 -8.34
CA ASN A 139 -7.39 0.27 -8.82
C ASN A 139 -8.76 -0.02 -8.17
N GLN A 140 -9.36 0.98 -7.52
CA GLN A 140 -10.76 0.93 -7.11
C GLN A 140 -11.65 1.35 -8.28
N ASP A 141 -12.45 0.42 -8.79
CA ASP A 141 -13.44 0.71 -9.82
C ASP A 141 -14.74 1.28 -9.22
N GLY A 142 -15.52 1.96 -10.06
CA GLY A 142 -16.80 2.56 -9.71
C GLY A 142 -16.71 3.88 -8.93
N GLU A 143 -17.87 4.34 -8.47
CA GLU A 143 -18.09 5.71 -7.97
C GLU A 143 -18.24 5.80 -6.45
N THR A 144 -18.10 4.68 -5.72
CA THR A 144 -18.16 4.66 -4.26
C THR A 144 -17.05 5.50 -3.62
N HIS A 145 -17.18 5.87 -2.35
CA HIS A 145 -16.09 6.56 -1.65
C HIS A 145 -14.81 5.73 -1.69
N PHE A 146 -13.68 6.42 -1.87
CA PHE A 146 -12.38 5.76 -1.92
C PHE A 146 -12.08 5.09 -0.57
N ASN A 147 -11.55 3.86 -0.59
CA ASN A 147 -11.15 3.15 0.61
C ASN A 147 -9.69 2.71 0.49
N ARG A 148 -8.80 3.63 0.89
CA ARG A 148 -7.35 3.47 0.81
C ARG A 148 -6.88 2.20 1.53
N ALA A 149 -7.24 2.06 2.81
CA ALA A 149 -6.84 0.92 3.64
C ALA A 149 -7.26 -0.44 3.07
N LEU A 150 -8.48 -0.54 2.55
CA LEU A 150 -8.98 -1.78 1.94
C LEU A 150 -8.18 -2.14 0.68
N LEU A 151 -7.85 -1.18 -0.18
CA LEU A 151 -7.03 -1.43 -1.37
C LEU A 151 -5.61 -1.88 -1.00
N LEU A 152 -5.03 -1.33 0.06
CA LEU A 152 -3.73 -1.76 0.58
C LEU A 152 -3.79 -3.22 1.07
N ASN A 153 -4.84 -3.61 1.79
CA ASN A 153 -5.07 -5.00 2.20
C ASN A 153 -5.25 -5.94 0.99
N VAL A 154 -6.03 -5.52 -0.02
CA VAL A 154 -6.21 -6.30 -1.27
C VAL A 154 -4.87 -6.50 -1.96
N GLY A 155 -4.04 -5.46 -2.09
CA GLY A 155 -2.71 -5.58 -2.68
C GLY A 155 -1.78 -6.53 -1.91
N PHE A 156 -1.85 -6.52 -0.58
CA PHE A 156 -1.10 -7.46 0.25
C PHE A 156 -1.51 -8.91 -0.01
N ILE A 157 -2.81 -9.18 -0.19
CA ILE A 157 -3.31 -10.53 -0.45
C ILE A 157 -2.99 -10.97 -1.88
N GLU A 158 -3.28 -10.13 -2.87
CA GLU A 158 -3.15 -10.50 -4.29
C GLU A 158 -1.69 -10.60 -4.73
N SER A 159 -0.79 -9.80 -4.16
CA SER A 159 0.66 -9.91 -4.46
C SER A 159 1.23 -11.29 -4.11
N LYS A 160 0.68 -11.99 -3.10
CA LYS A 160 1.11 -13.36 -2.73
C LYS A 160 0.86 -14.40 -3.82
N ARG A 161 -0.03 -14.11 -4.79
CA ARG A 161 -0.31 -14.98 -5.94
C ARG A 161 0.79 -14.91 -7.01
N VAL A 162 1.64 -13.89 -6.94
CA VAL A 162 2.80 -13.72 -7.83
C VAL A 162 4.02 -14.43 -7.24
N THR A 163 4.34 -14.19 -5.97
CA THR A 163 5.42 -14.88 -5.26
C THR A 163 5.31 -14.66 -3.75
N ASN A 164 6.22 -15.28 -2.99
CA ASN A 164 6.46 -14.92 -1.60
C ASN A 164 7.35 -13.67 -1.53
N PHE A 165 6.73 -12.52 -1.26
CA PHE A 165 7.43 -11.28 -0.93
C PHE A 165 7.82 -11.24 0.56
N ASP A 166 8.98 -10.68 0.85
CA ASP A 166 9.54 -10.55 2.20
C ASP A 166 9.10 -9.24 2.85
N CYS A 167 9.09 -8.17 2.06
CA CYS A 167 8.82 -6.81 2.49
C CYS A 167 7.69 -6.18 1.67
N PHE A 168 6.80 -5.46 2.36
CA PHE A 168 5.64 -4.79 1.79
C PHE A 168 5.71 -3.30 2.08
N ILE A 169 5.73 -2.50 1.02
CA ILE A 169 5.63 -1.04 1.09
C ILE A 169 4.22 -0.64 0.71
N PHE A 170 3.52 0.05 1.59
CA PHE A 170 2.21 0.63 1.32
C PHE A 170 2.40 2.11 1.06
N HIS A 171 2.01 2.59 -0.12
CA HIS A 171 2.50 3.86 -0.63
C HIS A 171 1.44 4.69 -1.34
N ASP A 172 1.32 5.97 -0.98
CA ASP A 172 0.48 6.92 -1.71
C ASP A 172 1.08 7.27 -3.07
N VAL A 173 0.25 7.33 -4.11
CA VAL A 173 0.70 7.58 -5.50
C VAL A 173 1.24 9.00 -5.72
N ASP A 174 1.00 9.92 -4.79
CA ASP A 174 1.38 11.32 -4.89
C ASP A 174 2.57 11.71 -4.02
N LEU A 175 3.22 10.74 -3.35
CA LEU A 175 4.41 10.98 -2.54
C LEU A 175 5.65 10.45 -3.27
N LEU A 176 6.69 11.29 -3.39
CA LEU A 176 7.96 10.94 -4.04
C LEU A 176 9.12 11.15 -3.05
N PRO A 177 9.93 10.12 -2.72
CA PRO A 177 11.08 10.27 -1.84
C PRO A 177 12.18 11.13 -2.47
N GLU A 178 12.84 11.98 -1.68
CA GLU A 178 13.86 12.92 -2.19
C GLU A 178 15.30 12.44 -1.99
N ASP A 179 15.54 11.42 -1.15
CA ASP A 179 16.89 11.00 -0.75
C ASP A 179 17.05 9.47 -0.76
N ASP A 180 18.01 8.97 -1.54
CA ASP A 180 18.29 7.53 -1.70
C ASP A 180 18.78 6.86 -0.40
N ARG A 181 19.19 7.63 0.62
CA ARG A 181 19.50 7.11 1.96
C ARG A 181 18.24 6.65 2.71
N ASN A 182 17.05 7.07 2.28
CA ASN A 182 15.79 6.56 2.81
C ASN A 182 15.52 5.15 2.28
N SER A 183 16.01 4.16 3.02
CA SER A 183 15.98 2.77 2.59
C SER A 183 14.55 2.19 2.53
N TYR A 184 14.15 1.73 1.33
CA TYR A 184 12.88 1.02 1.06
C TYR A 184 13.00 -0.48 1.35
N ARG A 185 13.58 -0.78 2.50
CA ARG A 185 13.75 -2.13 3.05
C ARG A 185 12.96 -2.24 4.35
N CYS A 186 12.52 -3.45 4.66
CA CYS A 186 11.86 -3.70 5.93
C CYS A 186 12.89 -3.80 7.06
N ALA A 187 12.44 -3.56 8.28
CA ALA A 187 13.26 -3.65 9.49
C ALA A 187 12.64 -4.59 10.52
N ASN A 188 13.32 -4.75 11.66
CA ASN A 188 12.79 -5.47 12.81
C ASN A 188 11.52 -4.82 13.41
N GLN A 189 11.27 -3.55 13.10
CA GLN A 189 10.08 -2.77 13.48
C GLN A 189 9.38 -2.20 12.23
N PRO A 190 8.05 -2.04 12.23
CA PRO A 190 7.34 -1.33 11.17
C PRO A 190 7.93 0.06 10.93
N ARG A 191 8.15 0.43 9.68
CA ARG A 191 8.87 1.66 9.31
C ARG A 191 7.93 2.69 8.72
N HIS A 192 8.01 3.93 9.19
CA HIS A 192 7.38 5.08 8.55
C HIS A 192 8.41 5.74 7.64
N LEU A 193 8.15 5.70 6.33
CA LEU A 193 9.08 6.18 5.32
C LEU A 193 8.88 7.68 5.07
N SER A 194 7.64 8.16 4.99
CA SER A 194 7.29 9.55 4.69
C SER A 194 7.22 10.46 5.93
N VAL A 195 8.36 10.62 6.62
CA VAL A 195 8.46 11.39 7.87
C VAL A 195 8.31 12.90 7.63
N ALA A 196 9.01 13.43 6.63
CA ALA A 196 9.11 14.87 6.36
C ALA A 196 8.58 15.18 4.97
N VAL A 197 7.28 15.47 4.86
CA VAL A 197 6.65 15.82 3.57
C VAL A 197 6.66 17.34 3.40
N ASP A 198 6.99 17.82 2.19
CA ASP A 198 7.08 19.24 1.83
C ASP A 198 5.81 20.04 2.15
N LYS A 199 4.63 19.45 1.94
CA LYS A 199 3.32 20.01 2.31
C LYS A 199 3.20 20.37 3.79
N PHE A 200 3.96 19.70 4.65
CA PHE A 200 4.03 19.96 6.09
C PHE A 200 5.34 20.64 6.49
N ASN A 201 5.92 21.42 5.57
CA ASN A 201 7.20 22.12 5.75
C ASN A 201 8.34 21.18 6.17
N TYR A 202 8.35 19.94 5.65
CA TYR A 202 9.32 18.92 6.00
C TYR A 202 9.39 18.60 7.50
N ARG A 203 8.25 18.72 8.20
CA ARG A 203 8.10 18.34 9.62
C ARG A 203 7.12 17.19 9.76
N LEU A 204 7.36 16.34 10.76
CA LEU A 204 6.39 15.33 11.15
C LEU A 204 5.12 16.01 11.71
N PRO A 205 3.91 15.81 11.12
CA PRO A 205 2.71 16.52 11.55
C PRO A 205 2.33 16.29 13.02
N TYR A 206 2.46 15.04 13.49
CA TYR A 206 2.26 14.65 14.87
C TYR A 206 2.91 13.28 15.12
N LEU A 207 3.27 12.96 16.37
CA LEU A 207 4.10 11.80 16.69
C LEU A 207 3.49 10.45 16.25
N LYS A 208 2.16 10.34 16.27
CA LYS A 208 1.41 9.10 15.98
C LYS A 208 1.12 8.89 14.49
N ILE A 209 1.46 9.84 13.61
CA ILE A 209 1.17 9.72 12.18
C ILE A 209 1.89 8.50 11.58
N PHE A 210 1.15 7.70 10.82
CA PHE A 210 1.67 6.49 10.20
C PHE A 210 1.03 6.24 8.82
N GLY A 211 0.80 7.34 8.10
CA GLY A 211 0.23 7.37 6.75
C GLY A 211 1.29 7.65 5.67
N GLY A 212 0.85 7.96 4.46
CA GLY A 212 1.75 8.24 3.34
C GLY A 212 2.44 6.99 2.79
N ALA A 213 3.67 6.73 3.23
CA ALA A 213 4.47 5.57 2.88
C ALA A 213 4.96 4.84 4.14
N VAL A 214 4.64 3.55 4.26
CA VAL A 214 5.04 2.68 5.38
C VAL A 214 5.53 1.31 4.90
N ALA A 215 6.43 0.69 5.67
CA ALA A 215 6.98 -0.64 5.37
C ALA A 215 6.70 -1.64 6.49
N PHE A 216 6.35 -2.86 6.09
CA PHE A 216 6.15 -3.99 6.99
C PHE A 216 6.75 -5.26 6.39
N THR A 217 7.41 -6.06 7.23
CA THR A 217 7.63 -7.47 6.88
C THR A 217 6.29 -8.18 6.78
N LYS A 218 6.24 -9.28 6.01
CA LYS A 218 5.06 -10.15 5.95
C LYS A 218 4.49 -10.47 7.35
N LYS A 219 5.37 -10.90 8.26
CA LYS A 219 5.02 -11.29 9.62
C LYS A 219 4.49 -10.12 10.45
N GLN A 220 5.11 -8.94 10.36
CA GLN A 220 4.61 -7.77 11.09
C GLN A 220 3.20 -7.40 10.61
N PHE A 221 2.96 -7.38 9.31
CA PHE A 221 1.67 -6.99 8.76
C PHE A 221 0.56 -8.00 9.10
N GLU A 222 0.87 -9.30 9.04
CA GLU A 222 -0.04 -10.37 9.46
C GLU A 222 -0.33 -10.28 10.96
N ASN A 223 0.67 -10.03 11.80
CA ASN A 223 0.50 -9.92 13.24
C ASN A 223 -0.41 -8.75 13.65
N VAL A 224 -0.33 -7.60 12.98
CA VAL A 224 -1.20 -6.44 13.27
C VAL A 224 -2.62 -6.57 12.67
N GLY A 225 -2.87 -7.65 11.92
CA GLY A 225 -4.15 -7.88 11.25
C GLY A 225 -4.42 -6.93 10.08
N GLY A 226 -3.37 -6.40 9.45
CA GLY A 226 -3.47 -5.44 8.35
C GLY A 226 -4.15 -4.10 8.70
N PHE A 227 -4.56 -3.36 7.68
CA PHE A 227 -5.34 -2.12 7.85
C PHE A 227 -6.81 -2.41 8.20
N SER A 228 -7.52 -1.43 8.75
CA SER A 228 -8.98 -1.51 8.92
C SER A 228 -9.73 -1.24 7.60
N ASN A 229 -10.61 -2.14 7.19
CA ASN A 229 -11.44 -1.97 5.99
C ASN A 229 -12.60 -0.97 6.15
N MET A 230 -12.76 -0.37 7.33
CA MET A 230 -13.96 0.41 7.70
C MET A 230 -13.88 1.90 7.36
N TYR A 231 -12.75 2.37 6.81
CA TYR A 231 -12.49 3.79 6.54
C TYR A 231 -12.76 4.12 5.07
N PHE A 232 -13.98 4.58 4.80
CA PHE A 232 -14.39 5.13 3.51
C PHE A 232 -14.30 6.66 3.56
N GLY A 233 -13.65 7.26 2.58
CA GLY A 233 -13.31 8.69 2.60
C GLY A 233 -11.89 8.94 3.11
N TRP A 234 -11.54 10.22 3.29
CA TRP A 234 -10.21 10.65 3.68
C TRP A 234 -10.01 10.62 5.21
N GLY A 235 -8.97 9.89 5.64
CA GLY A 235 -8.34 10.00 6.95
C GLY A 235 -8.82 9.00 8.02
N GLY A 236 -7.94 8.79 9.01
CA GLY A 236 -8.16 7.99 10.22
C GLY A 236 -7.71 6.53 10.12
N GLU A 237 -7.50 6.00 8.92
CA GLU A 237 -7.08 4.61 8.73
C GLU A 237 -5.61 4.37 9.08
N ASP A 238 -4.78 5.41 8.94
CA ASP A 238 -3.38 5.43 9.31
C ASP A 238 -3.17 5.54 10.83
N ASP A 239 -4.01 6.32 11.51
CA ASP A 239 -4.07 6.36 12.98
C ASP A 239 -4.51 5.02 13.58
N ASP A 240 -5.52 4.37 12.96
CA ASP A 240 -5.96 3.02 13.33
C ASP A 240 -4.81 2.01 13.18
N LEU A 241 -4.07 2.08 12.06
CA LEU A 241 -2.89 1.24 11.85
C LEU A 241 -1.82 1.49 12.92
N TYR A 242 -1.53 2.75 13.25
CA TYR A 242 -0.59 3.07 14.34
C TYR A 242 -1.03 2.43 15.66
N ALA A 243 -2.31 2.52 16.00
CA ALA A 243 -2.85 1.93 17.23
C ALA A 243 -2.67 0.40 17.25
N ARG A 244 -2.86 -0.29 16.10
CA ARG A 244 -2.62 -1.74 15.96
C ARG A 244 -1.14 -2.08 16.14
N VAL A 245 -0.24 -1.31 15.54
CA VAL A 245 1.22 -1.50 15.69
C VAL A 245 1.60 -1.48 17.16
N VAL A 246 1.16 -0.46 17.90
CA VAL A 246 1.44 -0.33 19.34
C VAL A 246 0.78 -1.44 20.15
N TYR A 247 -0.47 -1.79 19.86
CA TYR A 247 -1.19 -2.87 20.54
C TYR A 247 -0.47 -4.23 20.43
N HIS A 248 0.19 -4.48 19.29
CA HIS A 248 0.99 -5.68 19.06
C HIS A 248 2.46 -5.55 19.50
N ASN A 249 2.76 -4.61 20.40
CA ASN A 249 4.09 -4.38 20.98
C ASN A 249 5.18 -4.06 19.95
N TYR A 250 4.81 -3.50 18.80
CA TYR A 250 5.74 -2.91 17.87
C TYR A 250 5.90 -1.41 18.14
N SER A 251 7.08 -0.89 17.83
CA SER A 251 7.38 0.54 17.75
C SER A 251 7.45 0.99 16.29
N VAL A 252 7.23 2.27 16.02
CA VAL A 252 7.42 2.83 14.68
C VAL A 252 8.88 3.28 14.50
N MET A 253 9.57 2.68 13.54
CA MET A 253 10.92 3.09 13.14
C MET A 253 10.85 4.23 12.12
N ARG A 254 11.68 5.26 12.30
CA ARG A 254 11.79 6.42 11.39
C ARG A 254 13.26 6.74 11.15
N TYR A 255 13.60 7.09 9.91
CA TYR A 255 14.84 7.81 9.66
C TYR A 255 14.69 9.28 10.11
N PRO A 256 15.82 9.99 10.35
CA PRO A 256 15.82 11.43 10.59
C PRO A 256 15.10 12.23 9.48
N GLU A 257 14.54 13.39 9.83
CA GLU A 257 13.77 14.25 8.91
C GLU A 257 14.57 14.67 7.67
N GLU A 258 15.89 14.80 7.79
CA GLU A 258 16.80 15.14 6.70
C GLU A 258 17.00 14.03 5.67
N ILE A 259 16.71 12.76 6.01
CA ILE A 259 16.79 11.60 5.11
C ILE A 259 15.39 11.24 4.60
N ALA A 260 14.39 11.25 5.48
CA ALA A 260 13.03 10.80 5.15
C ALA A 260 12.15 11.90 4.53
N ARG A 261 12.74 12.69 3.61
CA ARG A 261 12.06 13.77 2.90
C ARG A 261 11.25 13.28 1.71
N TYR A 262 10.07 13.86 1.53
CA TYR A 262 9.16 13.58 0.43
C TYR A 262 8.60 14.84 -0.19
N ARG A 263 8.50 14.82 -1.52
CA ARG A 263 7.72 15.76 -2.31
C ARG A 263 6.31 15.22 -2.52
N MET A 264 5.29 16.00 -2.20
CA MET A 264 3.92 15.70 -2.60
C MET A 264 3.62 16.30 -3.98
N ILE A 265 3.11 15.49 -4.91
CA ILE A 265 2.60 15.96 -6.19
C ILE A 265 1.33 16.77 -5.92
N SER A 266 1.35 18.05 -6.26
CA SER A 266 0.23 18.97 -5.99
C SER A 266 -1.06 18.52 -6.67
N HIS A 267 -2.15 18.49 -5.90
CA HIS A 267 -3.48 18.19 -6.42
C HIS A 267 -4.57 18.90 -5.62
N LYS A 268 -5.73 19.10 -6.26
CA LYS A 268 -6.94 19.56 -5.57
C LYS A 268 -7.52 18.41 -4.75
N LYS A 269 -8.23 18.73 -3.66
CA LYS A 269 -9.00 17.72 -2.91
C LYS A 269 -10.02 17.08 -3.85
N ASP A 270 -10.09 15.75 -3.84
CA ASP A 270 -11.05 15.01 -4.64
C ASP A 270 -12.46 15.17 -4.02
N PRO A 271 -13.44 15.75 -4.75
CA PRO A 271 -14.80 15.90 -4.24
C PRO A 271 -15.46 14.56 -3.87
N ASN A 272 -15.05 13.46 -4.51
CA ASN A 272 -15.56 12.11 -4.26
C ASN A 272 -14.79 11.39 -3.13
N ASN A 273 -13.91 12.10 -2.42
CA ASN A 273 -13.19 11.62 -1.25
C ASN A 273 -13.41 12.59 -0.07
N PRO A 274 -14.65 12.66 0.49
CA PRO A 274 -14.95 13.54 1.61
C PRO A 274 -14.19 13.09 2.86
N ASP A 275 -14.13 13.97 3.86
CA ASP A 275 -13.54 13.63 5.15
C ASP A 275 -14.31 12.47 5.78
N ASN A 276 -13.60 11.43 6.21
CA ASN A 276 -14.22 10.32 6.89
C ASN A 276 -14.76 10.79 8.25
N PRO A 277 -16.06 10.60 8.58
CA PRO A 277 -16.63 11.06 9.84
C PRO A 277 -16.02 10.38 11.07
N LYS A 278 -15.34 9.26 10.90
CA LYS A 278 -14.65 8.52 11.97
C LYS A 278 -13.18 8.93 12.15
N ARG A 279 -12.65 9.86 11.34
CA ARG A 279 -11.26 10.31 11.49
C ARG A 279 -11.09 11.02 12.84
N TYR A 280 -9.98 10.77 13.52
CA TYR A 280 -9.59 11.62 14.64
C TYR A 280 -9.15 12.97 14.09
N VAL A 281 -9.67 14.06 14.67
CA VAL A 281 -9.18 15.41 14.39
C VAL A 281 -8.22 15.76 15.52
N PHE A 282 -6.91 15.78 15.23
CA PHE A 282 -5.96 16.35 16.17
C PHE A 282 -6.15 17.87 16.20
N PRO A 283 -6.21 18.50 17.38
CA PRO A 283 -6.13 19.95 17.46
C PRO A 283 -4.83 20.40 16.80
N ASN A 284 -4.94 21.44 15.97
CA ASN A 284 -3.83 21.98 15.19
C ASN A 284 -2.70 22.38 16.16
N PRO A 285 -1.44 21.95 15.97
CA PRO A 285 -0.35 22.35 16.86
C PRO A 285 -0.06 23.87 16.87
N GLN A 286 -0.78 24.63 16.04
CA GLN A 286 -0.65 26.08 15.86
C GLN A 286 -1.86 26.89 16.36
N THR A 287 -2.75 26.29 17.15
CA THR A 287 -3.82 27.00 17.88
C THR A 287 -3.75 26.68 19.36
#